data_AF-A0A950QLK1-F1
#
_entry.id   AF-A0A950QLK1-F1
#
_cell.length_a   1.000
_cell.length_b   1.000
_cell.length_c   1.000
_cell.angle_alpha   90.00
_cell.angle_beta   90.00
_cell.angle_gamma   90.00
#
_symmetry.space_group_name_H-M   'P 1'
#
loop_
_entity.id
_entity.type
_entity.pdbx_description
1 polymer ?
#
loop_
_entity_poly.entity_id
_entity_poly.type
_entity_poly.pdbx_seq_one_letter_code
_entity_poly.pdbx_strand_id
1 'polypeptide(L)'
;RDLAFLKYASTGRGKPRDLDFYGGLFAFKGDLLSGDITPPYCNIESHLVSEIGGRFPETKILLLVRDPVARVWSRICMAHAGGKGFDTALLSDAAAFHRYLQDTHKLGGLSATQTYRRWRAHAPNLSVRYFFFDHIVGEPQTVRRDILEFLGANPNETGSRLPPDYNRKAKAKLEMPPLARAVLVHYFKGELLASAEIFGGPAVTWPAAYGLS
;
A
#
# COMPACT_ATOMS: atom_id res chain seq x y z
N ARG A 1 3.06 -29.59 -1.49
CA ARG A 1 2.94 -28.35 -0.68
C ARG A 1 1.73 -27.54 -1.14
N ASP A 2 1.65 -27.16 -2.41
CA ASP A 2 0.58 -26.28 -2.92
C ASP A 2 -0.83 -26.89 -2.87
N LEU A 3 -1.01 -28.18 -3.15
CA LEU A 3 -2.31 -28.85 -3.02
C LEU A 3 -2.83 -28.90 -1.57
N ALA A 4 -1.93 -29.08 -0.60
CA ALA A 4 -2.29 -29.11 0.82
C ALA A 4 -2.68 -27.71 1.31
N PHE A 5 -1.93 -26.68 0.91
CA PHE A 5 -2.29 -25.28 1.12
C PHE A 5 -3.68 -24.96 0.55
N LEU A 6 -3.95 -25.31 -0.70
CA LEU A 6 -5.25 -25.03 -1.35
C LEU A 6 -6.41 -25.74 -0.65
N LYS A 7 -6.21 -26.99 -0.22
CA LYS A 7 -7.20 -27.74 0.57
C LYS A 7 -7.45 -27.08 1.93
N TYR A 8 -6.41 -26.62 2.63
CA TYR A 8 -6.56 -25.93 3.90
C TYR A 8 -7.26 -24.57 3.73
N ALA A 9 -6.80 -23.77 2.78
CA ALA A 9 -7.36 -22.45 2.47
C ALA A 9 -8.85 -22.51 2.09
N SER A 10 -9.30 -23.57 1.39
CA SER A 10 -10.71 -23.72 1.04
C SER A 10 -11.61 -23.94 2.26
N THR A 11 -11.10 -24.51 3.35
CA THR A 11 -11.88 -24.75 4.58
C THR A 11 -12.27 -23.47 5.32
N GLY A 12 -11.62 -22.34 5.03
CA GLY A 12 -11.93 -21.03 5.63
C GLY A 12 -12.95 -20.21 4.85
N ARG A 13 -13.36 -20.63 3.65
CA ARG A 13 -14.29 -19.84 2.82
C ARG A 13 -15.66 -19.72 3.50
N GLY A 14 -16.17 -18.49 3.57
CA GLY A 14 -17.48 -18.20 4.17
C GLY A 14 -17.52 -18.29 5.70
N LYS A 15 -16.38 -18.53 6.36
CA LYS A 15 -16.29 -18.56 7.82
C LYS A 15 -15.99 -17.18 8.39
N PRO A 16 -16.34 -16.92 9.66
CA PRO A 16 -15.88 -15.73 10.38
C PRO A 16 -14.35 -15.62 10.38
N ARG A 17 -13.86 -14.41 10.63
CA ARG A 17 -12.42 -14.15 10.78
C ARG A 17 -11.88 -14.97 11.95
N ASP A 18 -10.81 -15.71 11.68
CA ASP A 18 -10.08 -16.50 12.66
C ASP A 18 -8.57 -16.32 12.38
N LEU A 19 -7.85 -15.77 13.36
CA LEU A 19 -6.41 -15.53 13.23
C LEU A 19 -5.61 -16.83 13.29
N ASP A 20 -6.04 -17.85 14.04
CA ASP A 20 -5.35 -19.14 14.06
C ASP A 20 -5.42 -19.82 12.70
N PHE A 21 -6.61 -19.80 12.09
CA PHE A 21 -6.79 -20.25 10.72
C PHE A 21 -5.91 -19.47 9.74
N TYR A 22 -5.90 -18.14 9.82
CA TYR A 22 -5.06 -17.30 8.96
C TYR A 22 -3.58 -17.63 9.12
N GLY A 23 -3.09 -17.78 10.35
CA GLY A 23 -1.72 -18.20 10.64
C GLY A 23 -1.36 -19.56 10.03
N GLY A 24 -2.30 -20.51 10.04
CA GLY A 24 -2.14 -21.82 9.43
C GLY A 24 -1.89 -21.80 7.91
N LEU A 25 -2.30 -20.73 7.21
CA LEU A 25 -2.04 -20.57 5.76
C LEU A 25 -0.54 -20.52 5.43
N PHE A 26 0.29 -20.12 6.40
CA PHE A 26 1.73 -19.90 6.22
C PHE A 26 2.57 -21.16 6.51
N ALA A 27 2.03 -22.11 7.28
CA ALA A 27 2.76 -23.31 7.72
C ALA A 27 3.29 -24.20 6.58
N PHE A 28 2.65 -24.14 5.40
CA PHE A 28 3.02 -24.95 4.23
C PHE A 28 4.35 -24.58 3.59
N LYS A 29 4.97 -23.47 4.00
CA LYS A 29 6.30 -23.03 3.56
C LYS A 29 7.45 -23.61 4.40
N GLY A 30 7.16 -24.29 5.52
CA GLY A 30 8.17 -24.90 6.39
C GLY A 30 9.11 -23.82 6.92
N ASP A 31 10.43 -24.06 6.81
CA ASP A 31 11.47 -23.14 7.30
C ASP A 31 11.68 -21.90 6.42
N LEU A 32 10.97 -21.79 5.29
CA LEU A 32 11.05 -20.62 4.42
C LEU A 32 10.22 -19.46 4.98
N LEU A 33 10.72 -18.23 4.79
CA LEU A 33 9.95 -17.03 5.06
C LEU A 33 8.66 -17.03 4.22
N SER A 34 7.57 -16.65 4.87
CA SER A 34 6.25 -16.58 4.27
C SER A 34 5.51 -15.34 4.77
N GLY A 35 4.54 -14.88 3.98
CA GLY A 35 3.80 -13.67 4.29
C GLY A 35 2.72 -13.41 3.25
N ASP A 36 1.95 -12.35 3.48
CA ASP A 36 0.86 -11.92 2.63
C ASP A 36 1.04 -10.45 2.23
N ILE A 37 0.59 -10.10 1.03
CA ILE A 37 0.61 -8.74 0.48
C ILE A 37 -0.81 -8.39 0.07
N THR A 38 -1.53 -7.75 0.99
CA THR A 38 -2.92 -7.35 0.79
C THR A 38 -3.04 -5.84 1.01
N PRO A 39 -3.06 -5.00 -0.05
CA PRO A 39 -3.14 -3.54 0.08
C PRO A 39 -4.30 -3.02 0.96
N PRO A 40 -5.50 -3.64 0.96
CA PRO A 40 -6.56 -3.28 1.90
C PRO A 40 -6.19 -3.33 3.39
N TYR A 41 -5.07 -3.95 3.79
CA TYR A 41 -4.59 -3.92 5.17
C TYR A 41 -4.25 -2.52 5.68
N CYS A 42 -4.13 -1.52 4.81
CA CYS A 42 -4.05 -0.12 5.25
C CYS A 42 -5.32 0.35 6.00
N ASN A 43 -6.46 -0.33 5.79
CA ASN A 43 -7.76 0.04 6.34
C ASN A 43 -8.22 -0.84 7.50
N ILE A 44 -7.38 -1.74 8.03
CA ILE A 44 -7.81 -2.54 9.19
C ILE A 44 -7.96 -1.67 10.43
N GLU A 45 -9.01 -1.95 11.19
CA GLU A 45 -9.35 -1.23 12.42
C GLU A 45 -8.32 -1.45 13.53
N SER A 46 -8.21 -0.49 14.45
CA SER A 46 -7.24 -0.53 15.56
C SER A 46 -7.35 -1.78 16.46
N HIS A 47 -8.57 -2.27 16.70
CA HIS A 47 -8.77 -3.49 17.48
C HIS A 47 -8.10 -4.69 16.81
N LEU A 48 -8.24 -4.82 15.48
CA LEU A 48 -7.65 -5.90 14.71
C LEU A 48 -6.12 -5.78 14.63
N VAL A 49 -5.58 -4.56 14.55
CA VAL A 49 -4.12 -4.34 14.68
C VAL A 49 -3.60 -4.87 16.02
N SER A 50 -4.33 -4.61 17.10
CA SER A 50 -3.98 -5.08 18.45
C SER A 50 -4.05 -6.61 18.54
N GLU A 51 -5.12 -7.22 17.99
CA GLU A 51 -5.28 -8.68 17.93
C GLU A 51 -4.12 -9.34 17.15
N ILE A 52 -3.75 -8.79 15.99
CA ILE A 52 -2.61 -9.27 15.19
C ILE A 52 -1.30 -9.13 15.95
N GLY A 53 -1.05 -7.98 16.59
CA GLY A 53 0.15 -7.73 17.37
C GLY A 53 0.31 -8.68 18.55
N GLY A 54 -0.80 -9.03 19.22
CA GLY A 54 -0.80 -10.02 20.29
C GLY A 54 -0.63 -11.45 19.79
N ARG A 55 -1.30 -11.80 18.68
CA ARG A 55 -1.30 -13.18 18.16
C ARG A 55 -0.04 -13.56 17.41
N PHE A 56 0.59 -12.61 16.73
CA PHE A 56 1.75 -12.84 15.87
C PHE A 56 2.91 -11.87 16.18
N PRO A 57 3.49 -11.94 17.40
CA PRO A 57 4.44 -10.94 17.90
C PRO A 57 5.75 -10.84 17.10
N GLU A 58 6.09 -11.86 16.32
CA GLU A 58 7.30 -11.88 15.47
C GLU A 58 7.06 -11.36 14.05
N THR A 59 5.82 -10.99 13.72
CA THR A 59 5.46 -10.53 12.38
C THR A 59 6.15 -9.21 12.05
N LYS A 60 6.69 -9.14 10.84
CA LYS A 60 7.25 -7.93 10.26
C LYS A 60 6.23 -7.28 9.32
N ILE A 61 5.92 -6.01 9.57
CA ILE A 61 4.97 -5.24 8.78
C ILE A 61 5.76 -4.28 7.88
N LEU A 62 5.48 -4.38 6.57
CA LEU A 62 6.08 -3.52 5.55
C LEU A 62 5.00 -2.64 4.91
N LEU A 63 5.24 -1.33 4.86
CA LEU A 63 4.38 -0.37 4.18
C LEU A 63 5.10 0.26 2.98
N LEU A 64 4.49 0.20 1.80
CA LEU A 64 4.97 0.98 0.65
C LEU A 64 4.30 2.36 0.65
N VAL A 65 5.11 3.40 0.84
CA VAL A 65 4.65 4.80 0.87
C VAL A 65 4.89 5.46 -0.49
N ARG A 66 3.96 6.33 -0.89
CA ARG A 66 3.97 7.02 -2.17
C ARG A 66 3.24 8.34 -2.01
N ASP A 67 3.62 9.33 -2.79
CA ASP A 67 2.86 10.57 -2.97
C ASP A 67 1.35 10.27 -3.06
N PRO A 68 0.53 10.77 -2.11
CA PRO A 68 -0.88 10.45 -2.03
C PRO A 68 -1.67 10.91 -3.27
N VAL A 69 -1.28 12.05 -3.88
CA VAL A 69 -1.92 12.56 -5.11
C VAL A 69 -1.62 11.62 -6.27
N ALA A 70 -0.35 11.28 -6.49
CA ALA A 70 0.06 10.38 -7.55
C ALA A 70 -0.51 8.95 -7.37
N ARG A 71 -0.64 8.49 -6.12
CA ARG A 71 -1.22 7.20 -5.75
C ARG A 71 -2.71 7.14 -6.11
N VAL A 72 -3.50 8.12 -5.69
CA VAL A 72 -4.94 8.16 -5.98
C VAL A 72 -5.20 8.35 -7.46
N TRP A 73 -4.42 9.19 -8.14
CA TRP A 73 -4.52 9.31 -9.60
C TRP A 73 -4.28 7.99 -10.31
N SER A 74 -3.25 7.24 -9.89
CA SER A 74 -2.99 5.90 -10.41
C SER A 74 -4.17 4.95 -10.22
N ARG A 75 -4.90 5.07 -9.10
CA ARG A 75 -6.09 4.27 -8.80
C ARG A 75 -7.27 4.64 -9.70
N ILE A 76 -7.48 5.94 -9.94
CA ILE A 76 -8.49 6.45 -10.88
C ILE A 76 -8.23 5.93 -12.30
N CYS A 77 -6.99 6.06 -12.80
CA CYS A 77 -6.61 5.54 -14.11
C CYS A 77 -6.82 4.01 -14.22
N MET A 78 -6.54 3.26 -13.15
CA MET A 78 -6.82 1.82 -13.12
C MET A 78 -8.33 1.50 -13.14
N ALA A 79 -9.16 2.28 -12.43
CA ALA A 79 -10.61 2.10 -12.43
C ALA A 79 -11.20 2.36 -13.82
N HIS A 80 -10.71 3.41 -14.49
CA HIS A 80 -11.07 3.73 -15.87
C HIS A 80 -10.65 2.62 -16.85
N ALA A 81 -9.36 2.26 -16.89
CA ALA A 81 -8.82 1.27 -17.83
C ALA A 81 -9.26 -0.18 -17.57
N GLY A 82 -9.84 -0.46 -16.41
CA GLY A 82 -10.34 -1.78 -16.01
C GLY A 82 -11.83 -1.98 -16.28
N GLY A 83 -12.51 -1.04 -16.93
CA GLY A 83 -13.96 -1.10 -17.16
C GLY A 83 -14.79 -0.98 -15.88
N LYS A 84 -14.18 -0.52 -14.76
CA LYS A 84 -14.85 -0.38 -13.45
C LYS A 84 -15.55 0.97 -13.26
N GLY A 85 -15.88 1.66 -14.36
CA GLY A 85 -16.81 2.78 -14.36
C GLY A 85 -16.32 4.04 -13.63
N PHE A 86 -15.06 4.45 -13.83
CA PHE A 86 -14.72 5.85 -13.51
C PHE A 86 -15.27 6.75 -14.62
N ASP A 87 -16.25 7.57 -14.25
CA ASP A 87 -16.83 8.59 -15.12
C ASP A 87 -15.88 9.78 -15.25
N THR A 88 -15.34 9.98 -16.46
CA THR A 88 -14.41 11.08 -16.73
C THR A 88 -15.08 12.44 -16.69
N ALA A 89 -16.41 12.54 -16.78
CA ALA A 89 -17.15 13.79 -16.63
C ALA A 89 -16.91 14.42 -15.24
N LEU A 90 -16.62 13.59 -14.22
CA LEU A 90 -16.25 14.06 -12.88
C LEU A 90 -15.01 14.96 -12.90
N LEU A 91 -14.07 14.76 -13.83
CA LEU A 91 -12.83 15.53 -13.88
C LEU A 91 -13.03 17.00 -14.31
N SER A 92 -14.21 17.34 -14.81
CA SER A 92 -14.59 18.69 -15.23
C SER A 92 -15.44 19.44 -14.19
N ASP A 93 -15.85 18.77 -13.10
CA ASP A 93 -16.65 19.34 -12.02
C ASP A 93 -15.94 19.14 -10.68
N ALA A 94 -15.45 20.23 -10.09
CA ALA A 94 -14.67 20.18 -8.86
C ALA A 94 -15.48 19.63 -7.67
N ALA A 95 -16.76 19.97 -7.56
CA ALA A 95 -17.61 19.54 -6.46
C ALA A 95 -18.00 18.06 -6.62
N ALA A 96 -18.29 17.61 -7.84
CA ALA A 96 -18.53 16.20 -8.12
C ALA A 96 -17.27 15.36 -7.87
N PHE A 97 -16.09 15.83 -8.31
CA PHE A 97 -14.84 15.13 -8.07
C PHE A 97 -14.48 15.09 -6.58
N HIS A 98 -14.67 16.18 -5.85
CA HIS A 98 -14.45 16.19 -4.40
C HIS A 98 -15.35 15.19 -3.67
N ARG A 99 -16.65 15.12 -4.01
CA ARG A 99 -17.57 14.11 -3.46
C ARG A 99 -17.15 12.69 -3.80
N TYR A 100 -16.65 12.45 -5.02
CA TYR A 100 -16.07 11.16 -5.39
C TYR A 100 -14.89 10.78 -4.48
N LEU A 101 -14.04 11.74 -4.09
CA LEU A 101 -12.93 11.47 -3.18
C LEU A 101 -13.38 11.14 -1.74
N GLN A 102 -14.52 11.66 -1.31
CA GLN A 102 -15.12 11.35 0.00
C GLN A 102 -15.68 9.94 0.08
N ASP A 103 -15.92 9.25 -1.04
CA ASP A 103 -16.28 7.82 -1.08
C ASP A 103 -15.02 6.94 -0.99
N THR A 104 -14.35 7.06 0.16
CA THR A 104 -12.96 6.64 0.42
C THR A 104 -12.70 5.14 0.22
N HIS A 105 -13.74 4.31 0.35
CA HIS A 105 -13.65 2.85 0.17
C HIS A 105 -13.19 2.47 -1.25
N LYS A 106 -13.48 3.29 -2.26
CA LYS A 106 -13.09 3.04 -3.66
C LYS A 106 -11.62 3.34 -3.94
N LEU A 107 -10.98 4.20 -3.13
CA LEU A 107 -9.63 4.71 -3.34
C LEU A 107 -8.52 3.87 -2.70
N GLY A 108 -8.88 2.78 -2.00
CA GLY A 108 -7.93 1.82 -1.45
C GLY A 108 -7.25 2.26 -0.16
N GLY A 109 -7.95 3.06 0.66
CA GLY A 109 -7.40 3.69 1.86
C GLY A 109 -6.76 5.04 1.54
N LEU A 110 -6.92 6.00 2.46
CA LEU A 110 -6.59 7.39 2.18
C LEU A 110 -5.16 7.77 2.56
N SER A 111 -4.65 7.24 3.67
CA SER A 111 -3.47 7.80 4.33
C SER A 111 -2.47 6.73 4.77
N ALA A 112 -1.26 6.84 4.24
CA ALA A 112 -0.12 6.06 4.68
C ALA A 112 0.30 6.49 6.08
N THR A 113 0.20 7.78 6.40
CA THR A 113 0.55 8.30 7.73
C THR A 113 -0.37 7.74 8.82
N GLN A 114 -1.67 7.69 8.57
CA GLN A 114 -2.66 7.10 9.49
C GLN A 114 -2.42 5.60 9.66
N THR A 115 -2.14 4.89 8.55
CA THR A 115 -1.81 3.46 8.60
C THR A 115 -0.59 3.24 9.49
N TYR A 116 0.50 3.96 9.23
CA TYR A 116 1.73 3.85 9.99
C TYR A 116 1.52 4.16 11.48
N ARG A 117 0.86 5.29 11.80
CA ARG A 117 0.54 5.66 13.19
C ARG A 117 -0.31 4.60 13.89
N ARG A 118 -1.32 4.04 13.23
CA ARG A 118 -2.18 2.99 13.80
C ARG A 118 -1.38 1.75 14.18
N TRP A 119 -0.54 1.26 13.27
CA TRP A 119 0.33 0.11 13.56
C TRP A 119 1.31 0.39 14.69
N ARG A 120 1.94 1.57 14.71
CA ARG A 120 2.86 1.97 15.80
C ARG A 120 2.16 2.10 17.16
N ALA A 121 0.92 2.57 17.20
CA ALA A 121 0.17 2.77 18.43
C ALA A 121 -0.41 1.47 18.99
N HIS A 122 -0.96 0.61 18.12
CA HIS A 122 -1.73 -0.58 18.54
C HIS A 122 -0.95 -1.90 18.48
N ALA A 123 0.22 -1.91 17.85
CA ALA A 123 1.12 -3.06 17.84
C ALA A 123 2.60 -2.60 18.00
N PRO A 124 2.95 -1.92 19.10
CA PRO A 124 4.25 -1.25 19.26
C PRO A 124 5.44 -2.23 19.28
N ASN A 125 5.20 -3.49 19.66
CA ASN A 125 6.23 -4.53 19.72
C ASN A 125 6.53 -5.16 18.35
N LEU A 126 5.66 -4.94 17.35
CA LEU A 126 5.92 -5.43 16.00
C LEU A 126 6.96 -4.57 15.30
N SER A 127 7.79 -5.24 14.49
CA SER A 127 8.71 -4.55 13.59
C SER A 127 7.93 -3.97 12.41
N VAL A 128 7.76 -2.65 12.37
CA VAL A 128 7.07 -1.93 11.30
C VAL A 128 8.08 -1.07 10.54
N ARG A 129 8.24 -1.29 9.24
CA ARG A 129 9.12 -0.49 8.37
C ARG A 129 8.36 -0.03 7.12
N TYR A 130 8.73 1.14 6.60
CA TYR A 130 8.20 1.65 5.35
C TYR A 130 9.30 1.80 4.29
N PHE A 131 8.90 1.76 3.02
CA PHE A 131 9.77 1.95 1.85
C PHE A 131 9.08 2.85 0.82
N PHE A 132 9.85 3.69 0.15
CA PHE A 132 9.33 4.64 -0.83
C PHE A 132 9.15 4.00 -2.20
N PHE A 133 7.98 4.22 -2.79
CA PHE A 133 7.74 3.89 -4.19
C PHE A 133 8.68 4.66 -5.13
N ASP A 134 9.03 5.90 -4.79
CA ASP A 134 9.98 6.74 -5.50
C ASP A 134 11.35 6.04 -5.63
N HIS A 135 11.85 5.43 -4.55
CA HIS A 135 13.08 4.64 -4.57
C HIS A 135 12.91 3.31 -5.30
N ILE A 136 11.72 2.70 -5.31
CA ILE A 136 11.48 1.50 -6.13
C ILE A 136 11.63 1.85 -7.63
N VAL A 137 11.20 3.06 -8.03
CA VAL A 137 11.33 3.52 -9.42
C VAL A 137 12.78 3.89 -9.76
N GLY A 138 13.47 4.63 -8.88
CA GLY A 138 14.83 5.11 -9.14
C GLY A 138 15.94 4.09 -8.86
N GLU A 139 15.76 3.27 -7.82
CA GLU A 139 16.80 2.41 -7.23
C GLU A 139 16.24 1.02 -6.81
N PRO A 140 15.57 0.28 -7.72
CA PRO A 140 14.85 -0.95 -7.37
C PRO A 140 15.72 -2.03 -6.70
N GLN A 141 17.01 -2.11 -7.07
CA GLN A 141 17.93 -3.10 -6.50
C GLN A 141 18.29 -2.78 -5.04
N THR A 142 18.51 -1.51 -4.73
CA THR A 142 18.74 -1.02 -3.36
C THR A 142 17.53 -1.32 -2.49
N VAL A 143 16.33 -0.90 -2.94
CA VAL A 143 15.11 -1.14 -2.17
C VAL A 143 14.85 -2.63 -1.98
N ARG A 144 15.07 -3.45 -3.00
CA ARG A 144 14.91 -4.90 -2.88
C ARG A 144 15.83 -5.47 -1.81
N ARG A 145 17.12 -5.10 -1.82
CA ARG A 145 18.11 -5.53 -0.83
C ARG A 145 17.65 -5.17 0.59
N ASP A 146 17.28 -3.91 0.80
CA ASP A 146 16.87 -3.40 2.11
C ASP A 146 15.58 -4.06 2.63
N ILE A 147 14.64 -4.41 1.74
CA ILE A 147 13.44 -5.19 2.08
C ILE A 147 13.82 -6.60 2.52
N LEU A 148 14.71 -7.28 1.79
CA LEU A 148 15.16 -8.63 2.14
C LEU A 148 15.87 -8.64 3.50
N GLU A 149 16.75 -7.67 3.76
CA GLU A 149 17.41 -7.50 5.06
C GLU A 149 16.38 -7.29 6.18
N PHE A 150 15.41 -6.38 5.96
CA PHE A 150 14.34 -6.16 6.93
C PHE A 150 13.59 -7.46 7.23
N LEU A 151 13.22 -8.23 6.21
CA LEU A 151 12.50 -9.49 6.37
C LEU A 151 13.36 -10.59 7.02
N GLY A 152 14.69 -10.44 7.05
CA GLY A 152 15.63 -11.48 7.51
C GLY A 152 15.93 -12.53 6.45
N ALA A 153 15.71 -12.18 5.18
CA ALA A 153 16.09 -12.98 4.02
C ALA A 153 17.55 -12.68 3.61
N ASN A 154 18.09 -13.43 2.65
CA ASN A 154 19.41 -13.15 2.09
C ASN A 154 19.36 -11.93 1.13
N PRO A 155 20.01 -10.80 1.45
CA PRO A 155 20.02 -9.61 0.57
C PRO A 155 20.60 -9.87 -0.82
N ASN A 156 21.51 -10.84 -0.92
CA ASN A 156 22.25 -11.17 -2.14
C ASN A 156 21.55 -12.25 -2.97
N GLU A 157 20.39 -12.75 -2.54
CA GLU A 157 19.63 -13.71 -3.31
C GLU A 157 19.29 -13.11 -4.68
N THR A 158 19.59 -13.82 -5.76
CA THR A 158 19.30 -13.36 -7.11
C THR A 158 17.80 -13.48 -7.35
N GLY A 159 17.15 -12.35 -7.66
CA GLY A 159 15.71 -12.32 -7.93
C GLY A 159 15.33 -13.05 -9.22
N SER A 160 14.04 -13.05 -9.55
CA SER A 160 13.59 -13.52 -10.86
C SER A 160 14.27 -12.75 -12.01
N ARG A 161 14.32 -13.35 -13.20
CA ARG A 161 14.93 -12.80 -14.44
C ARG A 161 14.26 -11.52 -14.98
N LEU A 162 13.44 -10.84 -14.19
CA LEU A 162 12.74 -9.65 -14.64
C LEU A 162 13.72 -8.47 -14.62
N PRO A 163 13.88 -7.76 -15.75
CA PRO A 163 14.72 -6.58 -15.75
C PRO A 163 14.09 -5.49 -14.86
N PRO A 164 14.90 -4.57 -14.30
CA PRO A 164 14.44 -3.57 -13.34
C PRO A 164 13.29 -2.66 -13.83
N ASP A 165 13.19 -2.46 -15.14
CA ASP A 165 12.18 -1.65 -15.84
C ASP A 165 10.94 -2.45 -16.24
N TYR A 166 10.88 -3.75 -15.93
CA TYR A 166 9.75 -4.59 -16.31
C TYR A 166 8.47 -4.18 -15.57
N ASN A 167 7.56 -3.52 -16.31
CA ASN A 167 6.23 -3.19 -15.81
C ASN A 167 5.14 -3.75 -16.74
N ARG A 168 4.72 -4.99 -16.48
CA ARG A 168 3.59 -5.64 -17.18
C ARG A 168 2.28 -4.83 -17.12
N LYS A 169 2.14 -3.92 -16.15
CA LYS A 169 0.93 -3.11 -15.93
C LYS A 169 1.09 -1.67 -16.41
N ALA A 170 2.11 -1.35 -17.20
CA ALA A 170 2.23 -0.05 -17.86
C ALA A 170 1.08 0.11 -18.87
N LYS A 171 0.01 0.78 -18.45
CA LYS A 171 -1.09 1.22 -19.32
C LYS A 171 -1.00 2.73 -19.49
N ALA A 172 -1.47 3.23 -20.64
CA ALA A 172 -1.69 4.65 -20.82
C ALA A 172 -2.56 5.18 -19.67
N LYS A 173 -2.06 6.23 -19.01
CA LYS A 173 -2.78 6.92 -17.94
C LYS A 173 -3.59 8.05 -18.57
N LEU A 174 -4.71 8.37 -17.94
CA LEU A 174 -5.36 9.65 -18.19
C LEU A 174 -4.38 10.78 -17.84
N GLU A 175 -4.32 11.80 -18.69
CA GLU A 175 -3.73 13.08 -18.30
C GLU A 175 -4.53 13.66 -17.14
N MET A 176 -3.84 14.20 -16.12
CA MET A 176 -4.49 14.80 -14.95
C MET A 176 -4.87 16.24 -15.28
N PRO A 177 -6.17 16.58 -15.45
CA PRO A 177 -6.55 17.94 -15.75
C PRO A 177 -6.18 18.89 -14.60
N PRO A 178 -5.86 20.17 -14.87
CA PRO A 178 -5.50 21.13 -13.83
C PRO A 178 -6.53 21.22 -12.69
N LEU A 179 -7.82 21.15 -13.01
CA LEU A 179 -8.91 21.14 -12.03
C LEU A 179 -8.84 19.92 -11.10
N ALA A 180 -8.68 18.72 -11.66
CA ALA A 180 -8.53 17.49 -10.88
C ALA A 180 -7.27 17.52 -10.00
N ARG A 181 -6.16 18.05 -10.54
CA ARG A 181 -4.92 18.27 -9.78
C ARG A 181 -5.18 19.17 -8.58
N ALA A 182 -5.80 20.33 -8.78
CA ALA A 182 -6.11 21.27 -7.70
C ALA A 182 -6.98 20.64 -6.60
N VAL A 183 -8.03 19.90 -7.00
CA VAL A 183 -8.91 19.20 -6.05
C VAL A 183 -8.16 18.13 -5.25
N LEU A 184 -7.31 17.32 -5.90
CA LEU A 184 -6.51 16.29 -5.21
C LEU A 184 -5.49 16.90 -4.27
N VAL A 185 -4.77 17.94 -4.70
CA VAL A 185 -3.79 18.64 -3.86
C VAL A 185 -4.47 19.25 -2.64
N HIS A 186 -5.62 19.90 -2.83
CA HIS A 186 -6.39 20.44 -1.72
C HIS A 186 -6.83 19.34 -0.75
N TYR A 187 -7.39 18.23 -1.26
CA TYR A 187 -7.85 17.11 -0.45
C TYR A 187 -6.72 16.44 0.33
N PHE A 188 -5.54 16.25 -0.29
CA PHE A 188 -4.40 15.56 0.31
C PHE A 188 -3.38 16.49 0.97
N LYS A 189 -3.65 17.80 1.09
CA LYS A 189 -2.71 18.76 1.70
C LYS A 189 -2.20 18.28 3.07
N GLY A 190 -3.11 17.85 3.94
CA GLY A 190 -2.74 17.35 5.27
C GLY A 190 -1.88 16.08 5.22
N GLU A 191 -2.19 15.14 4.32
CA GLU A 191 -1.41 13.91 4.15
C GLU A 191 -0.03 14.18 3.53
N LEU A 192 0.08 15.12 2.60
CA LEU A 192 1.35 15.53 1.99
C LEU A 192 2.29 16.09 3.05
N LEU A 193 1.82 17.04 3.86
CA LEU A 193 2.61 17.65 4.92
C LEU A 193 2.97 16.63 6.01
N ALA A 194 2.01 15.82 6.45
CA ALA A 194 2.26 14.77 7.44
C ALA A 194 3.23 13.69 6.91
N SER A 195 3.20 13.39 5.61
CA SER A 195 4.14 12.45 5.01
C SER A 195 5.58 12.99 5.03
N ALA A 196 5.75 14.28 4.72
CA ALA A 196 7.05 14.94 4.79
C ALA A 196 7.63 14.87 6.22
N GLU A 197 6.79 15.15 7.22
CA GLU A 197 7.17 15.11 8.63
C GLU A 197 7.50 13.70 9.14
N ILE A 198 6.62 12.73 8.87
CA ILE A 198 6.75 11.37 9.43
C ILE A 198 7.78 10.54 8.69
N PHE A 199 7.75 10.57 7.35
CA PHE A 199 8.52 9.63 6.54
C PHE A 199 9.86 10.19 6.10
N GLY A 200 9.99 11.52 5.98
CA GLY A 200 11.20 12.16 5.46
C GLY A 200 11.54 11.71 4.04
N GLY A 201 12.84 11.68 3.71
CA GLY A 201 13.31 11.18 2.41
C GLY A 201 12.61 11.88 1.22
N PRO A 202 12.14 11.12 0.21
CA PRO A 202 11.36 11.66 -0.90
C PRO A 202 10.10 12.42 -0.49
N ALA A 203 9.47 12.07 0.64
CA ALA A 203 8.22 12.73 1.05
C ALA A 203 8.40 14.21 1.37
N VAL A 204 9.62 14.65 1.71
CA VAL A 204 9.93 16.06 1.97
C VAL A 204 9.66 16.93 0.74
N THR A 205 9.84 16.40 -0.47
CA THR A 205 9.69 17.18 -1.71
C THR A 205 8.28 17.10 -2.31
N TRP A 206 7.43 16.17 -1.85
CA TRP A 206 6.08 16.02 -2.37
C TRP A 206 5.22 17.28 -2.23
N PRO A 207 5.16 17.98 -1.08
CA PRO A 207 4.37 19.21 -0.97
C PRO A 207 4.84 20.29 -1.96
N ALA A 208 6.16 20.48 -2.09
CA ALA A 208 6.76 21.48 -2.97
C ALA A 208 6.42 21.22 -4.46
N ALA A 209 6.33 19.95 -4.87
CA ALA A 209 5.90 19.57 -6.22
C ALA A 209 4.49 20.08 -6.57
N TYR A 210 3.69 20.44 -5.56
CA TYR A 210 2.33 20.98 -5.71
C TYR A 210 2.21 22.46 -5.30
N GLY A 211 3.32 23.15 -5.04
CA GLY A 211 3.30 24.54 -4.59
C GLY A 211 2.82 24.72 -3.15
N LEU A 212 2.94 23.69 -2.32
CA LEU A 212 2.69 23.77 -0.88
C LEU A 212 4.01 24.06 -0.16
N SER A 213 3.94 24.98 0.80
CA SER A 213 5.02 25.32 1.74
C SER A 213 4.97 24.42 2.97
#